data_AF-A0A838FSX1-F1
#
_entry.id   AF-A0A838FSX1-F1
#
_cell.length_a   1.000
_cell.length_b   1.000
_cell.length_c   1.000
_cell.angle_alpha   90.00
_cell.angle_beta   90.00
_cell.angle_gamma   90.00
#
_symmetry.space_group_name_H-M   'P 1'
#
loop_
_entity.id
_entity.type
_entity.pdbx_description
1 polymer ?
#
loop_
_entity_poly.entity_id
_entity_poly.type
_entity_poly.pdbx_seq_one_letter_code
_entity_poly.pdbx_strand_id
1 'polypeptide(L)' 'SIIDTRTVDTHVRRLRKKLGKAADAIETVRGFGYRLREG' A
#
# COMPACT_ATOMS: atom_id res chain seq x y z
N SER A 1 15.18 -13.70 2.10
CA SER A 1 14.16 -13.59 1.05
C SER A 1 14.09 -12.17 0.56
N ILE A 2 14.40 -11.95 -0.72
CA ILE A 2 14.26 -10.65 -1.37
C ILE A 2 12.75 -10.43 -1.48
N ILE A 3 12.14 -9.75 -0.51
CA ILE A 3 10.73 -9.35 -0.65
C ILE A 3 10.68 -8.44 -1.87
N ASP A 4 9.98 -8.86 -2.92
CA ASP A 4 9.92 -8.16 -4.20
C ASP A 4 9.03 -6.92 -4.08
N THR A 5 9.62 -5.86 -3.51
CA THR A 5 8.94 -4.60 -3.21
C THR A 5 8.35 -3.94 -4.46
N ARG A 6 8.94 -4.14 -5.66
CA ARG A 6 8.37 -3.68 -6.94
C ARG A 6 6.99 -4.27 -7.22
N THR A 7 6.80 -5.53 -6.86
CA THR A 7 5.51 -6.22 -7.03
C THR A 7 4.49 -5.65 -6.02
N VAL A 8 4.91 -5.41 -4.77
CA VAL A 8 4.08 -4.78 -3.73
C VAL A 8 3.57 -3.40 -4.16
N ASP A 9 4.44 -2.52 -4.66
CA ASP A 9 4.06 -1.17 -5.11
C ASP A 9 2.97 -1.20 -6.19
N THR A 10 3.11 -2.13 -7.15
CA THR A 10 2.13 -2.32 -8.23
C THR A 10 0.77 -2.75 -7.67
N HIS A 11 0.77 -3.69 -6.73
CA HIS A 11 -0.46 -4.16 -6.10
C HIS A 11 -1.11 -3.07 -5.25
N VAL A 12 -0.34 -2.31 -4.47
CA VAL A 12 -0.86 -1.21 -3.65
C VAL A 12 -1.43 -0.09 -4.51
N ARG A 13 -0.79 0.27 -5.63
CA ARG A 13 -1.34 1.25 -6.58
C ARG A 13 -2.68 0.79 -7.17
N ARG A 14 -2.77 -0.47 -7.59
CA ARG A 14 -4.01 -1.05 -8.12
C ARG A 14 -5.10 -1.13 -7.05
N LEU A 15 -4.73 -1.47 -5.82
CA LEU A 15 -5.65 -1.55 -4.70
C LEU A 15 -6.22 -0.16 -4.34
N ARG A 16 -5.38 0.86 -4.20
CA ARG A 16 -5.83 2.25 -3.96
C ARG A 16 -6.81 2.72 -5.04
N LYS A 17 -6.55 2.41 -6.32
CA LYS A 17 -7.47 2.72 -7.42
C LYS A 17 -8.84 2.05 -7.24
N LYS A 18 -8.88 0.80 -6.77
CA LYS A 18 -10.14 0.08 -6.50
C LYS A 18 -10.89 0.60 -5.27
N LEU A 19 -10.17 1.07 -4.26
CA LEU A 19 -10.75 1.58 -3.01
C LEU A 19 -11.35 2.99 -3.16
N GLY A 20 -10.93 3.76 -4.15
CA GLY A 20 -11.45 5.11 -4.38
C GLY A 20 -11.28 5.99 -3.14
N LYS A 21 -12.39 6.48 -2.57
CA LYS A 21 -12.37 7.32 -1.36
C LYS A 21 -11.77 6.63 -0.12
N ALA A 22 -11.78 5.29 -0.06
CA ALA A 22 -11.18 4.54 1.03
C ALA A 22 -9.67 4.31 0.86
N ALA A 23 -9.05 4.79 -0.22
CA ALA A 23 -7.63 4.61 -0.48
C ALA A 23 -6.72 5.23 0.61
N ASP A 24 -7.24 6.25 1.31
CA ASP A 24 -6.53 6.93 2.40
C ASP A 24 -6.32 6.02 3.63
N ALA A 25 -7.04 4.91 3.73
CA ALA A 25 -6.78 3.90 4.75
C ALA A 25 -5.42 3.21 4.58
N ILE A 26 -4.81 3.23 3.38
CA ILE A 26 -3.48 2.66 3.13
C ILE A 26 -2.43 3.76 3.24
N GLU A 27 -1.60 3.70 4.27
CA GLU A 27 -0.51 4.64 4.51
C GLU A 27 0.84 4.12 4.01
N THR A 28 1.68 5.04 3.56
CA THR A 28 3.08 4.75 3.21
C THR A 28 3.96 5.06 4.42
N VAL A 29 4.69 4.05 4.90
CA VAL A 29 5.67 4.18 5.98
C VAL A 29 7.07 4.20 5.36
N ARG A 30 7.71 5.37 5.36
CA ARG A 30 9.01 5.58 4.70
C ARG A 30 10.08 4.65 5.28
N GLY A 31 10.74 3.88 4.41
CA GLY A 31 11.76 2.90 4.81
C GLY A 31 11.21 1.53 5.25
N PHE A 32 9.89 1.36 5.33
CA PHE A 32 9.25 0.11 5.77
C PHE A 32 8.27 -0.46 4.73
N GLY A 33 7.45 0.37 4.08
CA GLY A 33 6.46 -0.08 3.10
C GLY A 33 5.09 0.54 3.32
N TYR A 34 4.06 -0.30 3.45
CA TYR A 34 2.67 0.12 3.56
C TYR A 34 1.98 -0.48 4.78
N ARG A 35 1.07 0.27 5.39
CA ARG A 35 0.19 -0.22 6.47
C ARG A 35 -1.24 0.20 6.22
N LEU A 36 -2.17 -0.46 6.90
CA LEU A 36 -3.51 0.07 7.08
C LEU A 36 -3.54 1.00 8.29
N ARG A 37 -4.31 2.08 8.21
CA ARG A 37 -4.71 2.85 9.38
C ARG A 37 -5.57 1.96 10.26
N GLU A 38 -5.22 1.90 11.52
CA GLU A 38 -6.14 1.41 12.53
C GLU A 38 -7.09 2.56 12.85
N GLY A 39 -8.40 2.25 12.91
CA GLY A 39 -9.43 3.20 13.28
C GLY A 39 -9.36 3.58 14.74
#